data_AF-A0A9E1P7R4-F1
#
_entry.id   AF-A0A9E1P7R4-F1
#
_cell.length_a   1.000
_cell.length_b   1.000
_cell.length_c   1.000
_cell.angle_alpha   90.00
_cell.angle_beta   90.00
_cell.angle_gamma   90.00
#
_symmetry.space_group_name_H-M   'P 1'
#
loop_
_entity.id
_entity.type
_entity.pdbx_description
1 polymer ?
#
loop_
_entity_poly.entity_id
_entity_poly.type
_entity_poly.pdbx_seq_one_letter_code
_entity_poly.pdbx_strand_id
1 'polypeptide(L)'
;MEPSENIKFLTNSNDESGTLSLTDSISIQDAEYLKKTILEVFDCTQSFNINIEGLNSIDLSGIQILYSAFETAKNLNKNISISGDFPDSFKRDIESAGFNHFNWLCHSA
;
A
#
# COMPACT_ATOMS: atom_id res chain seq x y z
N MET A 1 -3.45 18.55 9.60
CA MET A 1 -2.82 17.27 9.20
C MET A 1 -2.22 17.52 7.85
N GLU A 2 -0.89 17.40 7.74
CA GLU A 2 -0.18 17.77 6.53
C GLU A 2 -0.11 16.59 5.56
N PRO A 3 -0.26 16.82 4.25
CA PRO A 3 -0.06 15.77 3.26
C PRO A 3 1.38 15.26 3.30
N SER A 4 1.57 13.94 3.20
CA SER A 4 2.92 13.37 3.05
C SER A 4 3.39 13.52 1.60
N GLU A 5 4.63 13.96 1.41
CA GLU A 5 5.27 14.03 0.09
C GLU A 5 5.54 12.63 -0.50
N ASN A 6 5.58 11.61 0.38
CA ASN A 6 5.92 10.22 0.08
C ASN A 6 4.72 9.38 -0.37
N ILE A 7 3.50 9.94 -0.27
CA ILE A 7 2.24 9.22 -0.52
C ILE A 7 1.41 10.01 -1.52
N LYS A 8 1.19 9.44 -2.70
CA LYS A 8 0.39 10.07 -3.76
C LYS A 8 -0.59 9.09 -4.37
N PHE A 9 -1.85 9.49 -4.49
CA PHE A 9 -2.86 8.72 -5.20
C PHE A 9 -3.29 9.41 -6.48
N LEU A 10 -3.36 8.65 -7.57
CA LEU A 10 -3.82 9.12 -8.88
C LEU A 10 -4.90 8.18 -9.40
N THR A 11 -6.07 8.72 -9.75
CA THR A 11 -7.13 7.97 -10.42
C THR A 11 -6.88 7.89 -11.93
N ASN A 12 -7.27 6.77 -12.53
CA ASN A 12 -7.29 6.62 -13.98
C ASN A 12 -8.58 7.23 -14.55
N SER A 13 -8.60 7.53 -15.85
CA SER A 13 -9.62 8.33 -16.54
C SER A 13 -11.07 7.80 -16.47
N ASN A 14 -11.31 6.62 -15.90
CA ASN A 14 -12.63 6.03 -15.68
C ASN A 14 -13.04 5.94 -14.20
N ASP A 15 -12.25 6.47 -13.25
CA ASP A 15 -12.44 6.41 -11.79
C ASP A 15 -12.61 5.00 -11.17
N GLU A 16 -12.68 3.94 -11.98
CA GLU A 16 -12.78 2.56 -11.49
C GLU A 16 -11.44 2.00 -11.01
N SER A 17 -10.34 2.67 -11.37
CA SER A 17 -8.98 2.25 -11.02
C SER A 17 -8.06 3.40 -10.66
N GLY A 18 -7.01 3.12 -9.89
CA GLY A 18 -5.99 4.11 -9.55
C GLY A 18 -4.67 3.51 -9.09
N THR A 19 -3.68 4.38 -8.89
CA THR A 19 -2.35 4.02 -8.39
C THR A 19 -2.03 4.81 -7.13
N LEU A 20 -1.72 4.09 -6.05
CA LEU A 20 -1.16 4.64 -4.81
C LEU A 20 0.36 4.46 -4.84
N SER A 21 1.09 5.56 -5.03
CA SER A 21 2.56 5.56 -5.02
C SER A 21 3.09 5.81 -3.61
N LEU A 22 4.00 4.95 -3.18
CA LEU A 22 4.78 5.07 -1.94
C LEU A 22 6.25 5.25 -2.33
N THR A 23 6.87 6.34 -1.91
CA THR A 23 8.28 6.66 -2.24
C THR A 23 9.10 6.94 -1.00
N ASP A 24 10.42 6.91 -1.16
CA ASP A 24 11.41 7.23 -0.13
C ASP A 24 11.23 6.40 1.14
N SER A 25 10.61 6.95 2.18
CA SER A 25 10.40 6.24 3.44
C SER A 25 8.98 6.43 3.95
N ILE A 26 8.35 5.33 4.34
CA ILE A 26 7.06 5.33 5.03
C ILE A 26 7.30 5.03 6.51
N SER A 27 7.05 6.03 7.36
CA SER A 27 7.26 5.95 8.81
C SER A 27 5.95 6.11 9.58
N ILE A 28 6.02 6.01 10.90
CA ILE A 28 4.90 6.31 11.81
C ILE A 28 4.30 7.71 11.58
N GLN A 29 5.10 8.67 11.10
CA GLN A 29 4.61 10.02 10.78
C GLN A 29 3.67 10.02 9.56
N ASP A 30 3.89 9.09 8.63
CA ASP A 30 3.11 8.91 7.41
C ASP A 30 1.92 7.98 7.62
N ALA A 31 1.93 7.16 8.69
CA ALA A 31 0.97 6.09 8.92
C ALA A 31 -0.49 6.57 8.95
N GLU A 32 -0.77 7.69 9.62
CA GLU A 32 -2.14 8.25 9.67
C GLU A 32 -2.60 8.72 8.29
N TYR A 33 -1.72 9.39 7.55
CA TYR A 33 -2.00 9.86 6.20
C TYR A 33 -2.19 8.68 5.24
N LEU A 34 -1.31 7.67 5.28
CA LEU A 34 -1.42 6.45 4.48
C LEU A 34 -2.76 5.74 4.70
N LYS A 35 -3.15 5.54 5.97
CA LYS A 35 -4.43 4.92 6.33
C LYS A 35 -5.59 5.72 5.74
N LYS A 36 -5.58 7.05 5.92
CA LYS A 36 -6.64 7.91 5.39
C LYS A 36 -6.71 7.81 3.86
N THR A 37 -5.58 7.92 3.17
CA THR A 37 -5.55 7.81 1.70
C THR A 37 -6.09 6.47 1.24
N ILE A 38 -5.70 5.35 1.86
CA ILE A 38 -6.22 4.03 1.50
C ILE A 38 -7.74 3.93 1.67
N LEU A 39 -8.30 4.51 2.73
CA LEU A 39 -9.76 4.54 2.93
C LEU A 39 -10.45 5.34 1.82
N GLU A 40 -9.91 6.50 1.46
CA GLU A 40 -10.42 7.32 0.35
C GLU A 40 -10.34 6.57 -0.99
N VAL A 41 -9.28 5.80 -1.22
CA VAL A 41 -9.13 4.94 -2.40
C VAL A 41 -10.20 3.85 -2.43
N PHE A 42 -10.49 3.21 -1.30
CA PHE A 42 -11.53 2.20 -1.21
C PHE A 42 -12.92 2.76 -1.50
N ASP A 43 -13.21 3.99 -1.09
CA ASP A 43 -14.52 4.63 -1.35
C ASP A 43 -14.70 4.99 -2.83
N CYS A 44 -13.61 5.36 -3.51
CA CYS A 44 -13.67 5.92 -4.86
C CYS A 44 -13.33 4.94 -5.99
N THR A 45 -12.70 3.79 -5.72
CA THR A 45 -12.22 2.86 -6.77
C THR A 45 -12.63 1.41 -6.54
N GLN A 46 -12.81 0.64 -7.61
CA GLN A 46 -13.05 -0.81 -7.54
C GLN A 46 -11.75 -1.61 -7.56
N SER A 47 -10.70 -1.01 -8.13
CA SER A 47 -9.38 -1.62 -8.23
C SER A 47 -8.29 -0.59 -7.98
N PHE A 48 -7.20 -0.95 -7.33
CA PHE A 48 -6.02 -0.08 -7.29
C PHE A 48 -4.72 -0.87 -7.15
N ASN A 49 -3.66 -0.24 -7.63
CA ASN A 49 -2.31 -0.76 -7.54
C ASN A 49 -1.50 0.08 -6.55
N ILE A 50 -0.79 -0.57 -5.65
CA ILE A 50 0.18 0.05 -4.77
C ILE A 50 1.53 0.00 -5.49
N ASN A 51 2.02 1.14 -5.95
CA ASN A 51 3.32 1.25 -6.55
C ASN A 51 4.38 1.56 -5.48
N ILE A 52 5.30 0.64 -5.27
CA ILE A 52 6.43 0.79 -4.35
C ILE A 52 7.75 1.13 -5.08
N GLU A 53 7.68 1.44 -6.38
CA GLU A 53 8.84 1.91 -7.13
C GLU A 53 9.42 3.18 -6.48
N GLY A 54 10.67 3.11 -6.02
CA GLY A 54 11.34 4.19 -5.30
C GLY A 54 11.11 4.20 -3.78
N LEU A 55 10.46 3.19 -3.21
CA LEU A 55 10.38 2.99 -1.76
C LEU A 55 11.68 2.38 -1.23
N ASN A 56 12.39 3.12 -0.37
CA ASN A 56 13.65 2.68 0.24
C ASN A 56 13.43 1.95 1.57
N SER A 57 12.46 2.40 2.38
CA SER A 57 12.16 1.81 3.69
C SER A 57 10.70 1.96 4.09
N ILE A 58 10.21 1.00 4.88
CA ILE A 58 8.90 1.05 5.54
C ILE A 58 9.05 0.60 6.99
N ASP A 59 8.34 1.26 7.90
CA ASP A 59 8.28 0.81 9.28
C ASP A 59 7.15 -0.22 9.51
N LEU A 60 7.11 -0.75 10.74
CA LEU A 60 6.07 -1.70 11.14
C LEU A 60 4.66 -1.14 10.97
N SER A 61 4.46 0.15 11.21
CA SER A 61 3.16 0.81 11.10
C SER A 61 2.66 0.83 9.65
N GLY A 62 3.56 1.17 8.72
CA GLY A 62 3.29 1.10 7.29
C GLY A 62 2.95 -0.34 6.85
N ILE A 63 3.74 -1.33 7.28
CA ILE A 63 3.48 -2.75 6.98
C ILE A 63 2.10 -3.18 7.48
N GLN A 64 1.75 -2.84 8.72
CA GLN A 64 0.45 -3.18 9.32
C GLN A 64 -0.73 -2.55 8.57
N ILE A 65 -0.58 -1.32 8.09
CA ILE A 65 -1.60 -0.64 7.29
C ILE A 65 -1.75 -1.32 5.93
N LEU A 66 -0.64 -1.62 5.24
CA LEU A 66 -0.67 -2.34 3.97
C LEU A 66 -1.36 -3.70 4.13
N TYR A 67 -0.94 -4.48 5.13
CA TYR A 67 -1.57 -5.77 5.42
C TYR A 67 -3.09 -5.62 5.65
N SER A 68 -3.49 -4.66 6.49
CA SER A 68 -4.90 -4.39 6.76
C SER A 68 -5.67 -3.97 5.50
N ALA A 69 -5.03 -3.24 4.58
CA ALA A 69 -5.62 -2.88 3.31
C ALA A 69 -5.88 -4.12 2.44
N PHE A 70 -4.90 -5.03 2.32
CA PHE A 70 -5.10 -6.27 1.56
C PHE A 70 -6.21 -7.15 2.14
N GLU A 71 -6.30 -7.29 3.47
CA GLU A 71 -7.39 -8.03 4.11
C GLU A 71 -8.74 -7.34 3.93
N THR A 72 -8.77 -6.01 4.00
CA THR A 72 -10.00 -5.22 3.78
C THR A 72 -10.47 -5.34 2.33
N ALA A 73 -9.56 -5.29 1.36
CA ALA A 73 -9.89 -5.45 -0.05
C ALA A 73 -10.57 -6.80 -0.32
N LYS A 74 -10.05 -7.88 0.27
CA LYS A 74 -10.68 -9.22 0.20
C LYS A 74 -12.10 -9.21 0.77
N ASN A 75 -12.30 -8.62 1.96
CA ASN A 75 -13.61 -8.54 2.60
C ASN A 75 -14.61 -7.68 1.80
N LEU A 76 -14.12 -6.68 1.06
CA LEU A 76 -14.93 -5.78 0.23
C LEU A 76 -15.07 -6.23 -1.23
N ASN A 77 -14.50 -7.39 -1.63
CA ASN A 77 -14.43 -7.82 -3.04
C ASN A 77 -13.83 -6.74 -3.98
N LYS A 78 -12.79 -6.04 -3.52
CA LYS A 78 -12.04 -5.06 -4.32
C LYS A 78 -10.70 -5.65 -4.77
N ASN A 79 -10.24 -5.22 -5.94
CA ASN A 79 -8.97 -5.69 -6.49
C ASN A 79 -7.83 -4.80 -6.02
N ILE A 80 -6.89 -5.38 -5.29
CA ILE A 80 -5.68 -4.69 -4.84
C ILE A 80 -4.47 -5.45 -5.35
N SER A 81 -3.46 -4.73 -5.82
CA SER A 81 -2.20 -5.30 -6.29
C SER A 81 -1.04 -4.45 -5.83
N ILE A 82 0.16 -4.99 -5.91
CA ILE A 82 1.40 -4.28 -5.61
C ILE A 82 2.37 -4.45 -6.78
N SER A 83 3.04 -3.35 -7.16
CA SER A 83 4.00 -3.31 -8.27
C SER A 83 5.24 -2.53 -7.87
N GLY A 84 6.31 -2.72 -8.63
CA GLY A 84 7.60 -2.07 -8.42
C GLY A 84 8.66 -3.07 -7.97
N ASP A 85 9.91 -2.60 -7.90
CA ASP A 85 10.98 -3.41 -7.32
C ASP A 85 10.77 -3.55 -5.80
N PHE A 86 10.93 -4.78 -5.29
CA PHE A 86 10.87 -5.06 -3.86
C PHE A 86 12.29 -5.11 -3.32
N PRO A 87 12.79 -4.05 -2.64
CA PRO A 87 14.11 -4.09 -2.05
C PRO A 87 14.20 -5.27 -1.09
N ASP A 88 15.36 -5.95 -1.04
CA ASP A 88 15.54 -7.04 -0.10
C ASP A 88 15.39 -6.59 1.37
N SER A 89 15.63 -5.31 1.66
CA SER A 89 15.32 -4.70 2.97
C SER A 89 13.83 -4.77 3.29
N PHE A 90 12.97 -4.39 2.34
CA PHE A 90 11.53 -4.41 2.51
C PHE A 90 10.99 -5.83 2.79
N LYS A 91 11.51 -6.84 2.07
CA LYS A 91 11.17 -8.24 2.34
C LYS A 91 11.59 -8.64 3.76
N ARG A 92 12.82 -8.32 4.17
CA ARG A 92 13.33 -8.60 5.53
C ARG A 92 12.53 -7.87 6.62
N ASP A 93 12.06 -6.66 6.37
CA ASP A 93 11.28 -5.88 7.33
C ASP A 93 9.89 -6.51 7.53
N ILE A 94 9.24 -6.93 6.44
CA ILE A 94 7.99 -7.72 6.49
C ILE A 94 8.22 -9.05 7.20
N GLU A 95 9.33 -9.73 6.90
CA GLU A 95 9.71 -10.99 7.52
C GLU A 95 9.87 -10.86 9.03
N SER A 96 10.65 -9.88 9.45
CA SER A 96 10.97 -9.60 10.85
C SER A 96 9.74 -9.14 11.63
N ALA A 97 8.81 -8.47 10.97
CA ALA A 97 7.53 -8.05 11.54
C ALA A 97 6.51 -9.19 11.70
N GLY A 98 6.80 -10.40 11.21
CA GLY A 98 5.91 -11.55 11.30
C GLY A 98 4.80 -11.58 10.25
N PHE A 99 4.86 -10.72 9.24
CA PHE A 99 3.87 -10.66 8.13
C PHE A 99 4.21 -11.60 6.97
N ASN A 100 4.99 -12.63 7.26
CA ASN A 100 5.68 -13.50 6.32
C ASN A 100 4.84 -14.48 5.52
N HIS A 101 3.54 -14.54 5.79
CA HIS A 101 2.61 -15.30 4.97
C HIS A 101 2.28 -14.51 3.70
N PHE A 102 3.28 -14.20 2.86
CA PHE A 102 3.28 -13.40 1.61
C PHE A 102 2.11 -13.63 0.62
N ASN A 103 1.20 -14.56 0.88
CA ASN A 103 -0.06 -14.76 0.15
C ASN A 103 -0.97 -13.52 0.12
N TRP A 104 -0.74 -12.52 0.97
CA TRP A 104 -1.44 -11.24 0.90
C TRP A 104 -0.84 -10.27 -0.13
N LEU A 105 0.47 -10.33 -0.40
CA LEU A 105 1.15 -9.50 -1.41
C LEU A 105 1.02 -10.08 -2.83
N CYS A 106 0.99 -11.41 -2.94
CA CYS A 106 0.80 -12.09 -4.21
C CYS A 106 -0.61 -12.68 -4.30
N HIS A 107 -1.56 -11.89 -4.82
CA HIS A 107 -2.55 -12.47 -5.73
C HIS A 107 -2.02 -12.26 -7.14
N SER A 108 -1.24 -13.24 -7.60
CA SER A 108 -1.05 -13.45 -9.03
C SER A 108 -2.43 -13.74 -9.65
N ALA A 109 -2.62 -13.22 -10.85
CA ALA A 109 -3.70 -13.59 -11.77
C ALA A 109 -3.98 -15.09 -11.82
#